data_AF-A0A926ZH99-F1
#
_entry.id   AF-A0A926ZH99-F1
#
_cell.length_a   1.000
_cell.length_b   1.000
_cell.length_c   1.000
_cell.angle_alpha   90.00
_cell.angle_beta   90.00
_cell.angle_gamma   90.00
#
_symmetry.space_group_name_H-M   'P 1'
#
loop_
_entity.id
_entity.type
_entity.pdbx_description
1 polymer ?
#
loop_
_entity_poly.entity_id
_entity_poly.type
_entity_poly.pdbx_seq_one_letter_code
_entity_poly.pdbx_strand_id
1 'polypeptide(L)'
;MSLREEWDAARAQRQQEINERQHQVLEHRHQTQMELYETATNRAAMAAALRDSLSNFHNTLQSDVANFREETRLHQQEVWMEEAHQRAAYVAAMRDYVWGTAPTLMTDVNPVPLPAPNVPPSAKPKSIPTNLERVFQYVRQNIGVQIDDIETALGLSRADTVNALQSLMNQKLLVQQAQSYYPIQGS
;
A
#
# COMPACT_ATOMS: atom_id res chain seq x y z
N MET A 1 2.01 -6.06 -87.13
CA MET A 1 1.11 -5.11 -86.46
C MET A 1 1.56 -3.71 -86.82
N SER A 2 0.63 -2.77 -86.96
CA SER A 2 1.00 -1.37 -87.23
C SER A 2 1.27 -0.64 -85.92
N LEU A 3 2.17 0.35 -85.94
CA LEU A 3 2.46 1.25 -84.81
C LEU A 3 1.20 1.88 -84.18
N ARG A 4 0.14 2.05 -84.97
CA ARG A 4 -1.14 2.61 -84.49
C ARG A 4 -1.89 1.63 -83.60
N GLU A 5 -1.90 0.35 -83.97
CA GLU A 5 -2.53 -0.72 -83.19
C GLU A 5 -1.81 -0.89 -81.83
N GLU A 6 -0.47 -0.83 -81.84
CA GLU A 6 0.33 -0.90 -80.60
C GLU A 6 0.04 0.27 -79.66
N TRP A 7 -0.14 1.48 -80.20
CA TRP A 7 -0.45 2.66 -79.41
C TRP A 7 -1.89 2.65 -78.84
N ASP A 8 -2.86 2.22 -79.64
CA ASP A 8 -4.25 2.06 -79.20
C ASP A 8 -4.35 0.97 -78.11
N ALA A 9 -3.63 -0.14 -78.28
CA ALA A 9 -3.53 -1.20 -77.27
C ALA A 9 -2.88 -0.70 -75.97
N ALA A 10 -1.76 0.04 -76.06
CA ALA A 10 -1.07 0.60 -74.90
C ALA A 10 -1.95 1.61 -74.13
N ARG A 11 -2.75 2.41 -74.84
CA ARG A 11 -3.70 3.34 -74.23
C ARG A 11 -4.83 2.59 -73.51
N ALA A 12 -5.39 1.56 -74.15
CA ALA A 12 -6.43 0.75 -73.54
C ALA A 12 -5.93 0.07 -72.25
N GLN A 13 -4.72 -0.49 -72.29
CA GLN A 13 -4.07 -1.10 -71.12
C GLN A 13 -3.86 -0.09 -70.00
N ARG A 14 -3.34 1.11 -70.31
CA ARG A 14 -3.15 2.16 -69.30
C ARG A 14 -4.47 2.61 -68.69
N GLN A 15 -5.54 2.69 -69.49
CA GLN A 15 -6.84 3.07 -68.96
C GLN A 15 -7.40 2.01 -68.01
N GLN A 16 -7.21 0.73 -68.32
CA GLN A 16 -7.57 -0.38 -67.42
C GLN A 16 -6.79 -0.29 -66.11
N GLU A 17 -5.47 -0.11 -66.19
CA GLU A 17 -4.61 0.04 -65.01
C GLU A 17 -5.04 1.24 -64.14
N ILE A 18 -5.39 2.37 -64.75
CA ILE A 18 -5.90 3.54 -64.01
C ILE A 18 -7.19 3.18 -63.28
N ASN A 19 -8.13 2.51 -63.94
CA ASN A 19 -9.40 2.13 -63.33
C ASN A 19 -9.19 1.14 -62.16
N GLU A 20 -8.30 0.17 -62.33
CA GLU A 20 -7.94 -0.80 -61.28
C GLU A 20 -7.30 -0.10 -60.08
N ARG A 21 -6.35 0.80 -60.30
CA ARG A 21 -5.72 1.58 -59.23
C ARG A 21 -6.73 2.49 -58.52
N GLN A 22 -7.65 3.10 -59.25
CA GLN A 22 -8.72 3.89 -58.64
C GLN A 22 -9.59 3.03 -57.71
N HIS A 23 -9.93 1.81 -58.14
CA HIS A 23 -10.68 0.87 -57.32
C HIS A 23 -9.91 0.48 -56.06
N GLN A 24 -8.63 0.12 -56.18
CA GLN A 24 -7.76 -0.24 -55.06
C GLN A 24 -7.62 0.92 -54.06
N VAL A 25 -7.46 2.15 -54.54
CA VAL A 25 -7.35 3.33 -53.66
C VAL A 25 -8.64 3.55 -52.87
N LEU A 26 -9.80 3.34 -53.49
CA LEU A 26 -11.09 3.45 -52.79
C LEU A 26 -11.24 2.36 -51.73
N GLU A 27 -10.87 1.14 -52.05
CA GLU A 27 -10.90 0.01 -51.12
C GLU A 27 -9.98 0.25 -49.93
N HIS A 28 -8.72 0.61 -50.17
CA HIS A 28 -7.77 0.95 -49.11
C HIS A 28 -8.27 2.11 -48.24
N ARG A 29 -8.81 3.17 -48.86
CA ARG A 29 -9.37 4.29 -48.10
C ARG A 29 -10.51 3.84 -47.19
N HIS A 30 -11.39 2.98 -47.70
CA HIS A 30 -12.50 2.44 -46.91
C HIS A 30 -11.98 1.58 -45.75
N GLN A 31 -11.02 0.69 -46.02
CA GLN A 31 -10.40 -0.14 -45.00
C GLN A 31 -9.74 0.70 -43.90
N THR A 32 -8.92 1.69 -44.26
CA THR A 32 -8.29 2.59 -43.28
C THR A 32 -9.32 3.35 -42.46
N GLN A 33 -10.44 3.77 -43.05
CA GLN A 33 -11.51 4.42 -42.30
C GLN A 33 -12.13 3.49 -41.26
N MET A 34 -12.34 2.22 -41.62
CA MET A 34 -12.85 1.20 -40.69
C MET A 34 -11.87 0.94 -39.54
N GLU A 35 -10.59 0.77 -39.85
CA GLU A 35 -9.53 0.55 -38.84
C GLU A 35 -9.39 1.75 -37.88
N LEU A 36 -9.46 2.98 -38.41
CA LEU A 36 -9.43 4.20 -37.57
C LEU A 36 -10.66 4.30 -36.68
N TYR A 37 -11.84 3.96 -37.20
CA TYR A 37 -13.06 3.93 -36.41
C TYR A 37 -12.98 2.90 -35.28
N GLU A 38 -12.55 1.67 -35.58
CA GLU A 38 -12.35 0.61 -34.59
C GLU A 38 -11.32 1.00 -33.53
N THR A 39 -10.20 1.60 -33.96
CA THR A 39 -9.18 2.08 -33.02
C THR A 39 -9.73 3.18 -32.11
N ALA A 40 -10.54 4.09 -32.65
CA ALA A 40 -11.15 5.16 -31.88
C ALA A 40 -12.17 4.64 -30.87
N THR A 41 -13.04 3.70 -31.26
CA THR A 41 -14.01 3.08 -30.35
C THR A 41 -13.32 2.27 -29.25
N ASN A 42 -12.29 1.50 -29.59
CA ASN A 42 -11.51 0.75 -28.61
C ASN A 42 -10.81 1.69 -27.60
N ARG A 43 -10.17 2.76 -28.08
CA ARG A 43 -9.56 3.76 -27.20
C ARG A 43 -10.59 4.45 -26.29
N ALA A 44 -11.77 4.76 -26.82
CA ALA A 44 -12.85 5.35 -26.02
C ALA A 44 -13.33 4.39 -24.93
N ALA A 45 -13.48 3.10 -25.25
CA ALA A 45 -13.88 2.07 -24.29
C ALA A 45 -12.83 1.89 -23.18
N MET A 46 -11.54 1.81 -23.54
CA MET A 46 -10.45 1.72 -22.56
C MET A 46 -10.39 2.96 -21.65
N ALA A 47 -10.57 4.16 -22.22
CA ALA A 47 -10.59 5.39 -21.45
C ALA A 47 -11.79 5.45 -20.48
N ALA A 48 -12.96 4.97 -20.89
CA ALA A 48 -14.12 4.86 -20.01
C ALA A 48 -13.84 3.88 -18.86
N ALA A 49 -13.35 2.68 -19.14
CA ALA A 49 -13.01 1.68 -18.13
C ALA A 49 -11.99 2.19 -17.10
N LEU A 50 -10.95 2.92 -17.56
CA LEU A 50 -9.96 3.53 -16.66
C LEU A 50 -10.59 4.61 -15.76
N ARG A 51 -11.49 5.45 -16.30
CA ARG A 51 -12.20 6.44 -15.50
C ARG A 51 -13.09 5.79 -14.45
N ASP A 52 -13.81 4.74 -14.82
CA ASP A 52 -14.66 4.00 -13.89
C ASP A 52 -13.83 3.37 -12.76
N SER A 53 -12.69 2.76 -13.11
CA SER A 53 -11.75 2.20 -12.13
C SER A 53 -11.22 3.27 -11.16
N LEU A 54 -10.82 4.44 -11.66
CA LEU A 54 -10.34 5.54 -10.82
C LEU A 54 -11.45 6.10 -9.92
N SER A 55 -12.66 6.25 -10.44
CA SER A 55 -13.83 6.68 -9.67
C SER A 55 -14.12 5.70 -8.54
N ASN A 56 -14.13 4.40 -8.85
CA ASN A 56 -14.36 3.35 -7.86
C ASN A 56 -13.28 3.35 -6.79
N PHE A 57 -12.00 3.42 -7.18
CA PHE A 57 -10.88 3.51 -6.25
C PHE A 57 -11.02 4.72 -5.32
N HIS A 58 -11.34 5.89 -5.86
CA HIS A 58 -11.52 7.10 -5.06
C HIS A 58 -12.68 6.95 -4.06
N ASN A 59 -13.81 6.39 -4.50
CA ASN A 59 -14.97 6.17 -3.63
C ASN A 59 -14.65 5.17 -2.51
N THR A 60 -13.96 4.08 -2.81
CA THR A 60 -13.51 3.11 -1.81
C THR A 60 -12.55 3.76 -0.82
N LEU A 61 -11.53 4.46 -1.30
CA LEU A 61 -10.56 5.14 -0.45
C LEU A 61 -11.22 6.18 0.46
N GLN A 62 -12.16 6.96 -0.08
CA GLN A 62 -12.92 7.94 0.69
C GLN A 62 -13.74 7.27 1.79
N SER A 63 -14.39 6.15 1.49
CA SER A 63 -15.14 5.35 2.47
C SER A 63 -14.20 4.80 3.55
N ASP A 64 -13.07 4.21 3.17
CA ASP A 64 -12.12 3.62 4.10
C ASP A 64 -11.53 4.67 5.05
N VAL A 65 -11.18 5.85 4.53
CA VAL A 65 -10.68 6.96 5.35
C VAL A 65 -11.76 7.49 6.29
N ALA A 66 -13.02 7.55 5.85
CA ALA A 66 -14.14 7.95 6.71
C ALA A 66 -14.33 6.96 7.86
N ASN A 67 -14.35 5.66 7.54
CA ASN A 67 -14.49 4.58 8.51
C ASN A 67 -13.33 4.60 9.52
N PHE A 68 -12.08 4.69 9.05
CA PHE A 68 -10.90 4.75 9.92
C PHE A 68 -10.94 5.95 10.88
N ARG A 69 -11.39 7.12 10.41
CA ARG A 69 -11.55 8.31 11.26
C ARG A 69 -12.61 8.10 12.33
N GLU A 70 -13.71 7.46 11.98
CA GLU A 70 -14.78 7.14 12.92
C GLU A 70 -14.32 6.13 13.97
N GLU A 71 -13.68 5.05 13.54
CA GLU A 71 -13.07 4.05 14.43
C GLU A 71 -12.07 4.69 15.39
N THR A 72 -11.20 5.56 14.88
CA THR A 72 -10.23 6.28 15.71
C THR A 72 -10.93 7.17 16.74
N ARG A 73 -11.99 7.87 16.36
CA ARG A 73 -12.77 8.72 17.28
C ARG A 73 -13.43 7.88 18.38
N LEU A 74 -14.03 6.75 18.01
CA LEU A 74 -14.67 5.84 18.96
C LEU A 74 -13.64 5.26 19.93
N HIS A 75 -12.48 4.81 19.42
CA HIS A 75 -11.41 4.28 20.25
C HIS A 75 -10.87 5.33 21.24
N GLN A 76 -10.65 6.57 20.79
CA GLN A 76 -10.24 7.66 21.68
C GLN A 76 -11.27 7.93 22.78
N GLN A 77 -12.56 7.86 22.45
CA GLN A 77 -13.64 8.03 23.42
C GLN A 77 -13.64 6.91 24.46
N GLU A 78 -13.44 5.67 24.04
CA GLU A 78 -13.33 4.50 24.92
C GLU A 78 -12.15 4.64 25.88
N VAL A 79 -10.96 4.93 25.35
CA VAL A 79 -9.74 5.15 26.16
C VAL A 79 -9.96 6.27 27.17
N TRP A 80 -10.60 7.38 26.77
CA TRP A 80 -10.90 8.46 27.69
C TRP A 80 -11.86 8.04 28.81
N MET A 81 -12.91 7.29 28.50
CA MET A 81 -13.84 6.78 29.51
C MET A 81 -13.14 5.82 30.48
N GLU A 82 -12.27 4.94 29.97
CA GLU A 82 -11.51 4.00 30.79
C GLU A 82 -10.53 4.74 31.71
N GLU A 83 -9.74 5.68 31.19
CA GLU A 83 -8.84 6.50 32.00
C GLU A 83 -9.58 7.31 33.06
N ALA A 84 -10.73 7.90 32.70
CA ALA A 84 -11.56 8.65 33.66
C ALA A 84 -12.05 7.74 34.78
N HIS A 85 -12.46 6.51 34.45
CA HIS A 85 -12.87 5.52 35.43
C HIS A 85 -11.71 5.07 36.34
N GLN A 86 -10.55 4.76 35.76
CA GLN A 86 -9.35 4.40 36.50
C GLN A 86 -8.91 5.52 37.45
N ARG A 87 -8.91 6.77 36.98
CA ARG A 87 -8.58 7.94 37.82
C ARG A 87 -9.59 8.12 38.95
N ALA A 88 -10.88 7.97 38.67
CA ALA A 88 -11.91 8.06 39.70
C ALA A 88 -11.74 6.97 40.78
N ALA A 89 -11.47 5.73 40.36
CA ALA A 89 -11.19 4.62 41.28
C ALA A 89 -9.92 4.85 42.10
N TYR A 90 -8.84 5.34 41.47
CA TYR A 90 -7.59 5.65 42.15
C TYR A 90 -7.75 6.77 43.18
N VAL A 91 -8.47 7.85 42.83
CA VAL A 91 -8.76 8.95 43.75
C VAL A 91 -9.65 8.49 44.91
N ALA A 92 -10.63 7.62 44.66
CA ALA A 92 -11.46 7.03 45.72
C ALA A 92 -10.62 6.18 46.68
N ALA A 93 -9.77 5.28 46.15
CA ALA A 93 -8.88 4.46 46.97
C ALA A 93 -7.88 5.30 47.79
N MET A 94 -7.31 6.36 47.20
CA MET A 94 -6.45 7.29 47.94
C MET A 94 -7.22 8.05 49.03
N ARG A 95 -8.46 8.47 48.75
CA ARG A 95 -9.30 9.15 49.74
C ARG A 95 -9.56 8.23 50.94
N ASP A 96 -9.87 6.96 50.70
CA ASP A 96 -10.08 5.97 51.78
C ASP A 96 -8.79 5.70 52.57
N TYR A 97 -7.62 5.72 51.92
CA TYR A 97 -6.34 5.59 52.62
C TYR A 97 -5.99 6.81 53.49
N VAL A 98 -6.24 8.03 52.98
CA VAL A 98 -5.86 9.27 53.66
C VAL A 98 -6.90 9.70 54.71
N TRP A 99 -8.18 9.42 54.49
CA TRP A 99 -9.30 9.89 55.32
C TRP A 99 -10.21 8.79 55.89
N GLY A 100 -10.03 7.54 55.45
CA GLY A 100 -10.66 6.38 56.09
C GLY A 100 -9.91 6.04 57.39
N THR A 101 -10.64 5.50 58.35
CA THR A 101 -10.13 5.12 59.68
C THR A 101 -8.84 4.31 59.55
N ALA A 102 -7.76 4.85 60.11
CA ALA A 102 -6.50 4.15 60.28
C ALA A 102 -6.75 2.68 60.67
N PRO A 103 -6.14 1.69 60.00
CA PRO A 103 -6.07 0.38 60.60
C PRO A 103 -5.37 0.56 61.94
N THR A 104 -6.08 0.22 63.01
CA THR A 104 -5.52 0.12 64.35
C THR A 104 -4.28 -0.75 64.24
N LEU A 105 -3.11 -0.11 64.24
CA LEU A 105 -1.81 -0.75 64.31
C LEU A 105 -1.75 -1.48 65.64
N MET A 106 -2.20 -2.73 65.64
CA MET A 106 -1.72 -3.74 66.58
C MET A 106 -0.23 -3.91 66.25
N THR A 107 0.58 -3.24 67.07
CA THR A 107 1.94 -3.62 67.49
C THR A 107 2.45 -4.93 66.90
N ASP A 108 3.46 -4.88 66.02
CA ASP A 108 4.73 -5.53 66.33
C ASP A 108 5.87 -5.03 65.42
N VAL A 109 7.07 -5.15 65.96
CA VAL A 109 8.32 -4.45 65.65
C VAL A 109 9.12 -5.18 64.57
N ASN A 110 9.58 -4.49 63.52
CA ASN A 110 10.92 -4.69 62.93
C ASN A 110 11.25 -3.69 61.79
N PRO A 111 12.33 -2.89 61.89
CA PRO A 111 12.81 -2.09 60.78
C PRO A 111 13.77 -2.93 59.90
N VAL A 112 13.30 -3.37 58.74
CA VAL A 112 14.17 -3.90 57.68
C VAL A 112 14.78 -2.71 56.90
N PRO A 113 16.12 -2.62 56.72
CA PRO A 113 16.74 -1.54 55.97
C PRO A 113 16.39 -1.61 54.48
N LEU A 114 16.04 -0.47 53.89
CA LEU A 114 15.86 -0.31 52.45
C LEU A 114 17.14 -0.71 51.68
N PRO A 115 17.05 -1.45 50.56
CA PRO A 115 18.12 -1.45 49.57
C PRO A 115 18.02 -0.17 48.73
N ALA A 116 19.14 0.55 48.66
CA ALA A 116 19.33 1.69 47.77
C ALA A 116 19.07 1.32 46.30
N PRO A 117 18.46 2.21 45.48
CA PRO A 117 18.36 1.99 44.05
C PRO A 117 19.75 2.09 43.42
N ASN A 118 20.27 0.94 43.01
CA ASN A 118 21.49 0.80 42.25
C ASN A 118 21.22 1.34 40.83
N VAL A 119 21.73 2.54 40.52
CA VAL A 119 21.72 3.10 39.16
C VAL A 119 23.13 2.94 38.57
N PRO A 120 23.36 1.97 37.66
CA PRO A 120 24.49 2.03 36.77
C PRO A 120 24.17 2.90 35.52
N PRO A 121 25.21 3.53 34.92
CA PRO A 121 25.07 4.71 34.10
C PRO A 121 24.69 4.40 32.65
N SER A 122 23.73 5.18 32.14
CA SER A 122 23.71 5.76 30.79
C SER A 122 24.40 4.95 29.67
N ALA A 123 23.82 3.81 29.32
CA ALA A 123 24.02 3.23 27.99
C ALA A 123 23.09 3.97 27.01
N LYS A 124 23.71 4.69 26.07
CA LYS A 124 23.06 5.41 24.97
C LYS A 124 21.89 4.59 24.38
N PRO A 125 20.70 5.17 24.16
CA PRO A 125 19.66 4.47 23.44
C PRO A 125 20.17 4.20 22.02
N LYS A 126 20.41 2.92 21.69
CA LYS A 126 20.40 2.47 20.30
C LYS A 126 19.00 2.76 19.77
N SER A 127 18.84 3.90 19.11
CA SER A 127 17.90 4.05 18.01
C SER A 127 18.13 2.82 17.11
N ILE A 128 17.16 1.95 16.80
CA ILE A 128 16.00 2.23 15.96
C ILE A 128 15.08 0.98 16.01
N PRO A 129 13.81 1.08 16.42
CA PRO A 129 12.74 0.17 15.98
C PRO A 129 11.97 0.73 14.76
N THR A 130 12.25 1.97 14.33
CA THR A 130 11.53 2.66 13.25
C THR A 130 11.67 2.00 11.88
N ASN A 131 12.80 1.33 11.62
CA ASN A 131 13.06 0.71 10.32
C ASN A 131 12.31 -0.62 10.14
N LEU A 132 12.08 -1.36 11.23
CA LEU A 132 11.34 -2.63 11.20
C LEU A 132 9.87 -2.42 10.81
N GLU A 133 9.23 -1.41 11.40
CA GLU A 133 7.86 -1.05 11.09
C GLU A 133 7.70 -0.55 9.65
N ARG A 134 8.67 0.23 9.16
CA ARG A 134 8.68 0.73 7.77
C ARG A 134 8.83 -0.40 6.76
N VAL A 135 9.70 -1.37 7.01
CA VAL A 135 9.87 -2.56 6.16
C VAL A 135 8.61 -3.42 6.18
N PHE A 136 8.01 -3.64 7.36
CA PHE A 136 6.78 -4.42 7.47
C PHE A 136 5.60 -3.76 6.74
N GLN A 137 5.40 -2.46 6.90
CA GLN A 137 4.38 -1.70 6.18
C GLN A 137 4.57 -1.76 4.67
N TYR A 138 5.81 -1.65 4.19
CA TYR A 138 6.12 -1.69 2.77
C TYR A 138 5.86 -3.08 2.14
N VAL A 139 6.22 -4.16 2.84
CA VAL A 139 5.95 -5.55 2.43
C VAL A 139 4.45 -5.90 2.56
N ARG A 140 3.71 -5.22 3.42
CA ARG A 140 2.25 -5.37 3.52
C ARG A 140 1.53 -4.68 2.36
N GLN A 141 2.03 -3.53 1.91
CA GLN A 141 1.45 -2.75 0.81
C GLN A 141 1.81 -3.33 -0.57
N ASN A 142 2.99 -3.94 -0.69
CA ASN A 142 3.46 -4.54 -1.93
C ASN A 142 3.65 -6.05 -1.69
N ILE A 143 2.87 -6.90 -2.34
CA ILE A 143 2.97 -8.35 -2.16
C ILE A 143 4.10 -8.88 -3.08
N GLY A 144 5.04 -9.65 -2.53
CA GLY A 144 6.11 -10.28 -3.31
C GLY A 144 7.36 -9.43 -3.52
N VAL A 145 7.68 -8.53 -2.58
CA VAL A 145 8.79 -7.57 -2.70
C VAL A 145 10.16 -8.25 -2.59
N GLN A 146 11.10 -7.82 -3.43
CA GLN A 146 12.51 -8.20 -3.34
C GLN A 146 13.29 -7.26 -2.42
N ILE A 147 14.42 -7.73 -1.89
CA ILE A 147 15.28 -6.94 -1.00
C ILE A 147 15.71 -5.63 -1.67
N ASP A 148 16.07 -5.68 -2.95
CA ASP A 148 16.57 -4.53 -3.71
C ASP A 148 15.50 -3.43 -3.87
N ASP A 149 14.22 -3.81 -3.98
CA ASP A 149 13.10 -2.87 -4.05
C ASP A 149 12.85 -2.20 -2.68
N ILE A 150 13.05 -2.94 -1.58
CA ILE A 150 12.90 -2.42 -0.22
C ILE A 150 14.03 -1.43 0.11
N GLU A 151 15.26 -1.76 -0.29
CA GLU A 151 16.44 -0.88 -0.14
C GLU A 151 16.24 0.44 -0.89
N THR A 152 15.79 0.36 -2.15
CA THR A 152 15.56 1.53 -3.01
C THR A 152 14.42 2.41 -2.49
N ALA A 153 13.31 1.81 -2.08
CA ALA A 153 12.13 2.55 -1.66
C ALA A 153 12.25 3.20 -0.28
N LEU A 154 12.97 2.54 0.65
CA LEU A 154 13.11 3.03 2.02
C LEU A 154 14.46 3.72 2.28
N GLY A 155 15.39 3.70 1.33
CA GLY A 155 16.73 4.27 1.48
C GLY A 155 17.54 3.58 2.58
N LEU A 156 17.28 2.30 2.83
CA LEU A 156 17.89 1.51 3.91
C LEU A 156 19.13 0.77 3.41
N SER A 157 20.13 0.64 4.28
CA SER A 157 21.29 -0.24 4.05
C SER A 157 20.84 -1.69 3.96
N ARG A 158 21.41 -2.46 3.02
CA ARG A 158 21.18 -3.91 2.90
C ARG A 158 21.29 -4.66 4.24
N ALA A 159 22.28 -4.31 5.07
CA ALA A 159 22.46 -4.94 6.37
C ALA A 159 21.29 -4.65 7.32
N ASP A 160 20.74 -3.43 7.28
CA ASP A 160 19.60 -3.03 8.12
C ASP A 160 18.29 -3.64 7.60
N THR A 161 18.11 -3.69 6.28
CA THR A 161 16.96 -4.33 5.63
C THR A 161 16.92 -5.83 5.94
N VAL A 162 18.06 -6.52 5.84
CA VAL A 162 18.18 -7.95 6.17
C VAL A 162 17.93 -8.20 7.66
N ASN A 163 18.51 -7.38 8.56
CA ASN A 163 18.26 -7.51 10.01
C ASN A 163 16.78 -7.30 10.37
N ALA A 164 16.11 -6.36 9.70
CA ALA A 164 14.69 -6.11 9.88
C ALA A 164 13.82 -7.28 9.36
N LEU A 165 14.09 -7.77 8.14
CA LEU A 165 13.40 -8.91 7.55
C LEU A 165 13.61 -10.19 8.36
N GLN A 166 14.83 -10.43 8.85
CA GLN A 166 15.14 -11.58 9.69
C GLN A 166 14.43 -11.49 11.06
N SER A 167 14.30 -10.30 11.63
CA SER A 167 13.50 -10.06 12.83
C SER A 167 12.01 -10.34 12.58
N LEU A 168 11.47 -9.92 11.43
CA LEU A 168 10.07 -10.17 11.04
C LEU A 168 9.78 -11.64 10.73
N MET A 169 10.74 -12.36 10.16
CA MET A 169 10.66 -13.83 9.99
C MET A 169 10.69 -14.56 11.33
N ASN A 170 11.55 -14.15 12.26
CA ASN A 170 11.62 -14.72 13.61
C ASN A 170 10.31 -14.48 14.40
N GLN A 171 9.62 -13.37 14.13
CA GLN A 171 8.31 -13.06 14.69
C GLN A 171 7.14 -13.77 13.97
N LYS A 172 7.42 -14.62 12.96
CA LYS A 172 6.42 -15.29 12.12
C LYS A 172 5.42 -14.34 11.45
N LEU A 173 5.88 -13.15 11.07
CA LEU A 173 5.04 -12.17 10.38
C LEU A 173 5.23 -12.22 8.85
N LEU A 174 6.38 -12.72 8.39
CA LEU A 174 6.69 -12.87 6.96
C LEU A 174 7.16 -14.30 6.65
N VAL A 175 6.81 -14.78 5.45
CA VAL A 175 7.39 -15.99 4.83
C VAL A 175 8.19 -15.58 3.60
N GLN A 176 9.39 -16.11 3.51
CA GLN A 176 10.21 -16.01 2.32
C GLN A 176 9.87 -17.16 1.36
N GLN A 177 9.49 -16.83 0.12
CA GLN A 177 9.40 -17.81 -0.97
C GLN A 177 10.35 -17.39 -2.08
N ALA A 178 11.31 -18.26 -2.38
CA ALA A 178 12.43 -18.01 -3.30
C ALA A 178 13.25 -16.74 -2.93
N GLN A 179 12.92 -15.60 -3.54
CA GLN A 179 13.59 -14.30 -3.34
C GLN A 179 12.62 -13.16 -2.98
N SER A 180 11.34 -13.49 -2.80
CA SER A 180 10.28 -12.54 -2.49
C SER A 180 9.73 -12.78 -1.09
N TYR A 181 9.42 -11.70 -0.38
CA TYR A 181 8.84 -11.73 0.96
C TYR A 181 7.33 -11.53 0.90
N TYR A 182 6.60 -12.38 1.62
CA TYR A 182 5.15 -12.36 1.69
C TYR A 182 4.69 -12.20 3.14
N PRO A 183 3.70 -11.34 3.44
CA PRO A 183 3.10 -11.30 4.77
C PRO A 183 2.29 -12.58 5.04
N ILE A 184 2.51 -13.20 6.20
CA ILE A 184 1.70 -14.34 6.63
C ILE A 184 0.35 -13.76 7.06
N GLN A 185 -0.70 -13.98 6.25
CA GLN A 185 -2.06 -13.72 6.71
C GLN A 185 -2.41 -14.80 7.73
N GLY A 186 -2.51 -14.41 9.00
CA GLY A 186 -3.11 -15.24 10.04
C GLY A 186 -4.56 -15.53 9.66
N SER A 187 -4.87 -16.82 9.51
CA SER A 187 -6.22 -17.37 9.65
C SER A 187 -6.68 -17.29 11.10
#